data_AF-A0A671SYM1-F1
#
_entry.id   AF-A0A671SYM1-F1
#
_cell.length_a   1.000
_cell.length_b   1.000
_cell.length_c   1.000
_cell.angle_alpha   90.00
_cell.angle_beta   90.00
_cell.angle_gamma   90.00
#
_symmetry.space_group_name_H-M   'P 1'
#
loop_
_entity.id
_entity.type
_entity.pdbx_description
1 polymer ?
#
loop_
_entity_poly.entity_id
_entity_poly.type
_entity_poly.pdbx_seq_one_letter_code
_entity_poly.pdbx_strand_id
1 'polypeptide(L)'
;MGIVKVLTVLLLLSILLIDSLYYVRDDVVNLYALSFILPVPSDTNSLHFTWHSSSKVDYRLGFQVENTSAMDQLQSNISAQGEVPRTLFRVDIFCSGKADGEAVLTVQLNLTTPANNFTVLNFKRRKMCYRSKIFSYTFTLFPPIHLSNAPTTSTRVFYISVCVCCIVIFLVAIILAVLHLHSMKRVEMDDSVSDSGSSQGLSQPSTQTTQYLRADTPNNATPVTSYPSLRIEKNDLRSVTLLEAKTKVKDIAISRERVTLRDVLHEGTFGRIFHGVLLDEKDPSKEKQVFVKAVKDHASEVQVTMMLTESCKLRSLHHRNLLPISHVCIEDGEKPMVLLPYMNWGNLKLFLRQCKLAEANNPQAISQQDLVHMAIQISCGMSYLARREVIHKDLAARNCVIDNSMQVKITDNALARDLFPMDYHCLGDNENRPVRWMALESLLNNDFSSASDVWAFGVTLWELMTLGQTPYVDIDPFEMAAYLKDGYRIAQPINCPDELFAVMACCWALDLEERPKFQQLVQCLTEFHAALGAYV
;
A
#
# COMPACT_ATOMS: atom_id res chain seq x y z
N MET A 1 47.41 10.81 5.23
CA MET A 1 48.00 11.94 4.48
C MET A 1 46.96 12.41 3.49
N GLY A 2 46.43 13.63 3.67
CA GLY A 2 45.51 14.29 2.73
C GLY A 2 44.00 14.04 2.92
N ILE A 3 43.41 14.47 4.04
CA ILE A 3 41.96 14.76 4.09
C ILE A 3 41.76 16.04 3.27
N VAL A 4 41.15 15.94 2.10
CA VAL A 4 40.73 17.10 1.32
C VAL A 4 39.20 17.07 1.26
N LYS A 5 38.59 17.93 2.08
CA LYS A 5 37.19 18.34 1.97
C LYS A 5 36.95 19.03 0.62
N VAL A 6 35.69 19.02 0.18
CA VAL A 6 35.01 19.88 -0.82
C VAL A 6 34.37 19.05 -1.94
N LEU A 7 33.07 18.75 -1.78
CA LEU A 7 32.09 18.44 -2.83
C LEU A 7 30.66 18.40 -2.23
N THR A 8 30.05 19.55 -1.94
CA THR A 8 28.65 19.60 -1.47
C THR A 8 27.68 19.39 -2.64
N VAL A 9 27.89 18.38 -3.48
CA VAL A 9 27.04 18.08 -4.63
C VAL A 9 26.10 16.93 -4.25
N LEU A 10 24.81 17.21 -4.07
CA LEU A 10 23.79 16.15 -4.04
C LEU A 10 23.43 15.84 -5.50
N LEU A 11 23.59 14.60 -5.97
CA LEU A 11 23.12 14.19 -7.29
C LEU A 11 22.18 12.99 -7.14
N LEU A 12 20.91 13.19 -7.45
CA LEU A 12 19.86 12.17 -7.38
C LEU A 12 19.32 11.90 -8.78
N LEU A 13 19.11 10.64 -9.09
CA LEU A 13 18.34 10.26 -10.27
C LEU A 13 16.93 9.87 -9.84
N SER A 14 15.93 10.59 -10.36
CA SER A 14 14.52 10.24 -10.24
C SER A 14 14.12 9.38 -11.44
N ILE A 15 13.88 8.09 -11.20
CA ILE A 15 13.18 7.21 -12.15
C ILE A 15 11.80 6.97 -11.54
N LEU A 16 10.74 6.95 -12.37
CA LEU A 16 9.34 6.75 -11.98
C LEU A 16 9.04 5.44 -11.20
N LEU A 17 10.05 4.63 -10.86
CA LEU A 17 9.90 3.33 -10.20
C LEU A 17 10.89 3.08 -9.04
N ILE A 18 11.76 4.04 -8.67
CA ILE A 18 12.69 3.87 -7.55
C ILE A 18 12.75 5.17 -6.75
N ASP A 19 12.58 5.08 -5.44
CA ASP A 19 12.87 6.18 -4.52
C ASP A 19 14.30 6.71 -4.76
N SER A 20 14.49 8.01 -4.68
CA SER A 20 15.58 8.73 -5.37
C SER A 20 16.99 8.14 -5.11
N LEU A 21 17.64 7.53 -6.12
CA LEU A 21 18.99 6.97 -6.00
C LEU A 21 20.02 8.10 -5.93
N TYR A 22 20.80 8.17 -4.84
CA TYR A 22 21.85 9.18 -4.66
C TYR A 22 23.23 8.67 -5.10
N TYR A 23 23.92 9.48 -5.89
CA TYR A 23 25.27 9.19 -6.39
C TYR A 23 26.35 9.91 -5.59
N VAL A 24 26.03 11.12 -5.15
CA VAL A 24 26.87 11.91 -4.25
C VAL A 24 25.95 12.51 -3.21
N ARG A 25 26.33 12.40 -1.94
CA ARG A 25 25.61 12.99 -0.79
C ARG A 25 26.65 13.34 0.27
N ASP A 26 26.54 14.55 0.84
CA ASP A 26 27.42 15.04 1.93
C ASP A 26 28.91 14.79 1.68
N ASP A 27 29.40 15.17 0.49
CA ASP A 27 30.80 14.99 0.07
C ASP A 27 31.27 13.53 -0.12
N VAL A 28 30.37 12.55 -0.05
CA VAL A 28 30.69 11.12 -0.25
C VAL A 28 30.11 10.61 -1.56
N VAL A 29 30.98 10.04 -2.39
CA VAL A 29 30.58 9.33 -3.61
C VAL A 29 30.06 7.94 -3.23
N ASN A 30 28.84 7.63 -3.66
CA ASN A 30 28.24 6.32 -3.49
C ASN A 30 28.82 5.34 -4.53
N LEU A 31 29.97 4.75 -4.19
CA LEU A 31 30.66 3.78 -5.05
C LEU A 31 29.79 2.55 -5.37
N TYR A 32 28.89 2.18 -4.46
CA TYR A 32 27.90 1.12 -4.70
C TYR A 32 27.00 1.51 -5.88
N ALA A 33 26.36 2.69 -5.84
CA ALA A 33 25.49 3.16 -6.92
C ALA A 33 26.18 3.34 -8.29
N LEU A 34 27.50 3.62 -8.31
CA LEU A 34 28.30 3.72 -9.54
C LEU A 34 28.75 2.36 -10.10
N SER A 35 28.78 1.32 -9.27
CA SER A 35 29.28 -0.01 -9.67
C SER A 35 28.22 -0.86 -10.39
N PHE A 36 26.93 -0.52 -10.28
CA PHE A 36 25.85 -1.27 -10.92
C PHE A 36 25.41 -0.67 -12.25
N ILE A 37 25.21 -1.55 -13.22
CA ILE A 37 24.50 -1.24 -14.46
C ILE A 37 23.01 -1.49 -14.20
N LEU A 38 22.25 -0.45 -13.86
CA LEU A 38 20.83 -0.61 -13.56
C LEU A 38 19.99 -0.75 -14.83
N PRO A 39 19.00 -1.66 -14.85
CA PRO A 39 18.08 -1.80 -15.98
C PRO A 39 17.14 -0.60 -16.05
N VAL A 40 16.82 -0.18 -17.27
CA VAL A 40 15.84 0.85 -17.59
C VAL A 40 14.73 0.20 -18.40
N PRO A 41 13.45 0.39 -18.03
CA PRO A 41 12.31 -0.12 -18.81
C PRO A 41 12.36 0.33 -20.29
N SER A 42 11.91 -0.54 -21.19
CA SER A 42 12.01 -0.32 -22.65
C SER A 42 11.20 0.88 -23.14
N ASP A 43 10.12 1.22 -22.46
CA ASP A 43 9.20 2.34 -22.70
C ASP A 43 9.71 3.68 -22.14
N THR A 44 10.67 3.68 -21.22
CA THR A 44 11.20 4.90 -20.60
C THR A 44 12.12 5.64 -21.56
N ASN A 45 11.72 6.82 -22.04
CA ASN A 45 12.49 7.57 -23.04
C ASN A 45 13.41 8.67 -22.47
N SER A 46 13.35 8.94 -21.16
CA SER A 46 14.17 9.97 -20.53
C SER A 46 14.52 9.64 -19.09
N LEU A 47 15.73 10.01 -18.68
CA LEU A 47 16.25 9.94 -17.32
C LEU A 47 16.29 11.34 -16.71
N HIS A 48 15.82 11.49 -15.47
CA HIS A 48 15.73 12.78 -14.79
C HIS A 48 16.70 12.83 -13.60
N PHE A 49 17.56 13.85 -13.58
CA PHE A 49 18.57 14.05 -12.56
C PHE A 49 18.35 15.38 -11.83
N THR A 50 18.37 15.36 -10.50
CA THR A 50 18.47 16.58 -9.70
C THR A 50 19.86 16.70 -9.12
N TRP A 51 20.38 17.92 -9.15
CA TRP A 51 21.64 18.27 -8.51
C TRP A 51 21.54 19.54 -7.66
N HIS A 52 22.39 19.64 -6.65
CA HIS A 52 22.48 20.81 -5.79
C HIS A 52 23.91 21.00 -5.31
N SER A 53 24.45 22.22 -5.40
CA SER A 53 25.75 22.59 -4.83
C SER A 53 25.66 23.81 -3.91
N SER A 54 26.33 23.76 -2.75
CA SER A 54 26.47 24.91 -1.84
C SER A 54 27.66 25.83 -2.20
N SER A 55 28.58 25.35 -3.05
CA SER A 55 29.74 26.08 -3.56
C SER A 55 29.74 26.11 -5.10
N LYS A 56 30.46 27.06 -5.70
CA LYS A 56 30.67 27.09 -7.15
C LYS A 56 31.39 25.82 -7.60
N VAL A 57 30.78 25.06 -8.51
CA VAL A 57 31.33 23.83 -9.10
C VAL A 57 31.02 23.85 -10.58
N ASP A 58 32.05 23.71 -11.41
CA ASP A 58 31.89 23.59 -12.85
C ASP A 58 31.69 22.13 -13.25
N TYR A 59 30.86 21.86 -14.24
CA TYR A 59 30.60 20.53 -14.73
C TYR A 59 30.89 20.39 -16.23
N ARG A 60 31.24 19.16 -16.64
CA ARG A 60 31.19 18.70 -18.02
C ARG A 60 30.43 17.38 -18.10
N LEU A 61 29.52 17.27 -19.05
CA LEU A 61 28.66 16.12 -19.28
C LEU A 61 29.04 15.44 -20.60
N GLY A 62 29.24 14.13 -20.55
CA GLY A 62 29.58 13.27 -21.67
C GLY A 62 28.66 12.06 -21.75
N PHE A 63 28.51 11.51 -22.95
CA PHE A 63 27.62 10.39 -23.23
C PHE A 63 28.32 9.33 -24.08
N GLN A 64 28.12 8.06 -23.74
CA GLN A 64 28.61 6.92 -24.52
C GLN A 64 27.50 5.86 -24.62
N VAL A 65 27.32 5.30 -25.81
CA VAL A 65 26.41 4.17 -26.07
C VAL A 65 27.23 3.04 -26.67
N GLU A 66 27.18 1.86 -26.07
CA GLU A 66 27.95 0.71 -26.55
C GLU A 66 27.35 0.11 -27.83
N ASN A 67 26.01 0.07 -27.94
CA ASN A 67 25.29 -0.45 -29.10
C ASN A 67 24.52 0.65 -29.85
N THR A 68 25.23 1.39 -30.70
CA THR A 68 24.67 2.49 -31.51
C THR A 68 23.71 2.04 -32.61
N SER A 69 23.61 0.74 -32.87
CA SER A 69 22.63 0.18 -33.80
C SER A 69 21.23 0.06 -33.17
N ALA A 70 21.16 -0.23 -31.87
CA ALA A 70 19.92 -0.40 -31.13
C ALA A 70 19.39 0.90 -30.49
N MET A 71 20.29 1.82 -30.14
CA MET A 71 19.97 3.07 -29.44
C MET A 71 20.61 4.28 -30.12
N ASP A 72 19.87 5.38 -30.22
CA ASP A 72 20.36 6.64 -30.77
C ASP A 72 21.33 7.33 -29.78
N GLN A 73 22.08 8.31 -30.28
CA GLN A 73 22.96 9.09 -29.41
C GLN A 73 22.13 9.88 -28.38
N LEU A 74 22.58 9.82 -27.12
CA LEU A 74 21.95 10.50 -25.99
C LEU A 74 21.98 12.02 -26.16
N GLN A 75 20.90 12.68 -25.74
CA GLN A 75 20.80 14.14 -25.72
C GLN A 75 20.38 14.63 -24.33
N SER A 76 20.86 15.81 -23.91
CA SER A 76 20.39 16.45 -22.68
C SER A 76 19.71 17.77 -22.96
N ASN A 77 18.80 18.15 -22.06
CA ASN A 77 18.17 19.47 -22.08
C ASN A 77 19.08 20.62 -21.59
N ILE A 78 20.27 20.30 -21.07
CA ILE A 78 21.29 21.26 -20.61
C ILE A 78 22.54 21.20 -21.50
N SER A 79 23.36 22.26 -21.44
CA SER A 79 24.64 22.33 -22.14
C SER A 79 25.64 21.28 -21.63
N ALA A 80 26.53 20.83 -22.51
CA ALA A 80 27.58 19.84 -22.18
C ALA A 80 28.63 20.36 -21.18
N GLN A 81 28.69 21.67 -20.94
CA GLN A 81 29.50 22.27 -19.89
C GLN A 81 28.79 23.49 -19.30
N GLY A 82 29.05 23.77 -18.03
CA GLY A 82 28.45 24.90 -17.32
C GLY A 82 28.81 24.89 -15.82
N GLU A 83 28.18 25.76 -15.05
CA GLU A 83 28.25 25.76 -13.58
C GLU A 83 27.04 24.99 -13.03
N VAL A 84 27.22 24.16 -12.00
CA VAL A 84 26.17 23.32 -11.39
C VAL A 84 25.05 24.21 -10.82
N PRO A 85 23.84 24.24 -11.43
CA PRO A 85 22.70 25.01 -10.95
C PRO A 85 21.85 24.24 -9.92
N ARG A 86 20.83 24.89 -9.34
CA ARG A 86 19.80 24.27 -8.47
C ARG A 86 18.58 23.79 -9.28
N THR A 87 18.78 23.09 -10.38
CA THR A 87 17.68 22.73 -11.31
C THR A 87 17.68 21.26 -11.69
N LEU A 88 16.51 20.75 -12.09
CA LEU A 88 16.33 19.41 -12.66
C LEU A 88 16.85 19.39 -14.11
N PHE A 89 17.64 18.39 -14.48
CA PHE A 89 18.03 18.14 -15.88
C PHE A 89 17.60 16.75 -16.36
N ARG A 90 17.44 16.61 -17.68
CA ARG A 90 16.90 15.42 -18.36
C ARG A 90 17.87 14.94 -19.42
N VAL A 91 18.06 13.62 -19.49
CA VAL A 91 18.82 12.93 -20.54
C VAL A 91 17.90 12.00 -21.30
N ASP A 92 17.78 12.20 -22.60
CA ASP A 92 16.90 11.45 -23.49
C ASP A 92 17.60 10.18 -24.01
N ILE A 93 16.91 9.03 -23.94
CA ILE A 93 17.43 7.66 -24.12
C ILE A 93 16.57 6.86 -25.14
N PHE A 94 16.41 7.42 -26.34
CA PHE A 94 15.58 6.84 -27.40
C PHE A 94 16.22 5.61 -28.06
N CYS A 95 15.43 4.54 -28.23
CA CYS A 95 15.82 3.42 -29.07
C CYS A 95 15.75 3.83 -30.54
N SER A 96 16.73 3.40 -31.35
CA SER A 96 16.81 3.77 -32.77
C SER A 96 15.67 3.15 -33.59
N GLY A 97 15.06 2.07 -33.08
CA GLY A 97 14.05 1.27 -33.78
C GLY A 97 14.59 0.48 -34.98
N LYS A 98 15.91 0.50 -35.23
CA LYS A 98 16.54 -0.13 -36.40
C LYS A 98 16.98 -1.58 -36.14
N ALA A 99 17.33 -1.90 -34.91
CA ALA A 99 17.80 -3.22 -34.50
C ALA A 99 17.23 -3.59 -33.13
N ASP A 100 16.91 -4.88 -32.95
CA ASP A 100 16.69 -5.45 -31.64
C ASP A 100 18.05 -5.59 -30.93
N GLY A 101 18.14 -5.19 -29.68
CA GLY A 101 19.38 -5.33 -28.95
C GLY A 101 19.38 -4.68 -27.57
N GLU A 102 20.22 -5.22 -26.70
CA GLU A 102 20.61 -4.56 -25.47
C GLU A 102 21.55 -3.40 -25.79
N ALA A 103 21.26 -2.24 -25.19
CA ALA A 103 22.13 -1.07 -25.24
C ALA A 103 22.53 -0.67 -23.81
N VAL A 104 23.84 -0.72 -23.55
CA VAL A 104 24.43 -0.14 -22.35
C VAL A 104 24.84 1.30 -22.67
N LEU A 105 24.33 2.23 -21.88
CA LEU A 105 24.63 3.65 -21.97
C LEU A 105 25.39 4.11 -20.72
N THR A 106 26.38 4.97 -20.93
CA THR A 106 27.16 5.61 -19.88
C THR A 106 26.99 7.11 -19.95
N VAL A 107 26.52 7.71 -18.86
CA VAL A 107 26.50 9.16 -18.66
C VAL A 107 27.70 9.51 -17.79
N GLN A 108 28.65 10.28 -18.33
CA GLN A 108 29.86 10.70 -17.64
C GLN A 108 29.71 12.14 -17.18
N LEU A 109 29.87 12.39 -15.88
CA LEU A 109 29.83 13.72 -15.28
C LEU A 109 31.17 14.03 -14.63
N ASN A 110 31.86 15.04 -15.15
CA ASN A 110 33.10 15.55 -14.59
C ASN A 110 32.80 16.83 -13.82
N LEU A 111 33.08 16.84 -12.53
CA LEU A 111 32.90 17.99 -11.65
C LEU A 111 34.28 18.59 -11.32
N THR A 112 34.42 19.90 -11.47
CA THR A 112 35.66 20.65 -11.19
C THR A 112 35.37 21.74 -10.18
N THR A 113 36.15 21.77 -9.10
CA THR A 113 36.04 22.79 -8.05
C THR A 113 37.03 23.94 -8.28
N PRO A 114 36.82 25.13 -7.67
CA PRO A 114 37.74 26.27 -7.78
C PRO A 114 39.16 25.98 -7.25
N ALA A 115 39.31 24.96 -6.39
CA ALA A 115 40.60 24.46 -5.91
C ALA A 115 41.29 23.51 -6.91
N ASN A 116 40.77 23.39 -8.14
CA ASN A 116 41.24 22.51 -9.21
C ASN A 116 41.16 20.99 -8.89
N ASN A 117 40.40 20.60 -7.88
CA ASN A 117 40.08 19.18 -7.65
C ASN A 117 39.01 18.74 -8.64
N PHE A 118 39.26 17.62 -9.33
CA PHE A 118 38.36 17.02 -10.31
C PHE A 118 37.78 15.71 -9.79
N THR A 119 36.49 15.47 -10.03
CA THR A 119 35.80 14.22 -9.71
C THR A 119 35.03 13.75 -10.94
N VAL A 120 35.19 12.48 -11.28
CA VAL A 120 34.56 11.85 -12.45
C VAL A 120 33.56 10.81 -11.97
N LEU A 121 32.31 10.95 -12.41
CA LEU A 121 31.22 10.03 -12.09
C LEU A 121 30.72 9.39 -13.38
N ASN A 122 30.68 8.06 -13.43
CA ASN A 122 30.20 7.31 -14.59
C ASN A 122 28.94 6.55 -14.23
N PHE A 123 27.81 6.94 -14.79
CA PHE A 123 26.51 6.31 -14.55
C PHE A 123 26.20 5.34 -15.69
N LYS A 124 26.24 4.04 -15.41
CA LYS A 124 25.89 3.02 -16.40
C LYS A 124 24.44 2.57 -16.27
N ARG A 125 23.77 2.42 -17.42
CA ARG A 125 22.39 1.94 -17.53
C ARG A 125 22.24 0.97 -18.68
N ARG A 126 21.34 0.01 -18.52
CA ARG A 126 21.04 -1.02 -19.52
C ARG A 126 19.60 -0.89 -19.98
N LYS A 127 19.36 -0.75 -21.28
CA LYS A 127 18.00 -0.71 -21.84
C LYS A 127 17.86 -1.75 -22.96
N MET A 128 16.71 -2.42 -22.97
CA MET A 128 16.33 -3.29 -24.08
C MET A 128 15.62 -2.45 -25.16
N CYS A 129 16.18 -2.45 -26.35
CA CYS A 129 15.62 -1.78 -27.52
C CYS A 129 15.12 -2.80 -28.53
N TYR A 130 13.99 -2.50 -29.15
CA TYR A 130 13.32 -3.38 -30.11
C TYR A 130 13.15 -2.67 -31.45
N ARG A 131 13.24 -3.43 -32.54
CA ARG A 131 13.08 -2.96 -33.90
C ARG A 131 11.62 -2.58 -34.15
N SER A 132 11.41 -1.39 -34.68
CA SER A 132 10.08 -0.95 -35.11
C SER A 132 9.70 -1.73 -36.37
N LYS A 133 8.66 -2.56 -36.30
CA LYS A 133 8.13 -3.29 -37.47
C LYS A 133 7.43 -2.29 -38.41
N ILE A 134 8.17 -1.75 -39.36
CA ILE A 134 7.62 -1.01 -40.51
C ILE A 134 7.44 -2.01 -41.66
N PHE A 135 6.17 -2.29 -42.01
CA PHE A 135 5.80 -2.97 -43.26
C PHE A 135 6.12 -2.03 -44.44
N SER A 136 6.99 -2.48 -45.35
CA SER A 136 7.32 -1.80 -46.59
C SER A 136 6.41 -2.26 -47.73
N TYR A 137 5.61 -1.34 -48.29
CA TYR A 137 5.21 -1.41 -49.69
C TYR A 137 5.84 -0.20 -50.39
N THR A 138 6.70 -0.45 -51.38
CA THR A 138 7.27 0.58 -52.26
C THR A 138 6.68 0.43 -53.65
N PHE A 139 6.04 1.47 -54.18
CA PHE A 139 6.28 1.96 -55.54
C PHE A 139 5.93 3.46 -55.64
N THR A 140 6.57 4.10 -56.61
CA THR A 140 7.05 5.48 -56.66
C THR A 140 6.08 6.55 -57.19
N LEU A 141 6.32 7.78 -56.70
CA LEU A 141 6.12 9.14 -57.26
C LEU A 141 4.70 9.67 -57.57
N PHE A 142 4.26 10.69 -56.82
CA PHE A 142 3.94 12.07 -57.27
C PHE A 142 3.87 13.04 -56.04
N PRO A 143 4.21 14.35 -56.18
CA PRO A 143 4.37 15.32 -55.08
C PRO A 143 3.17 16.30 -54.95
N PRO A 144 3.23 17.37 -54.13
CA PRO A 144 3.18 17.45 -52.67
C PRO A 144 1.88 18.14 -52.18
N ILE A 145 1.30 17.74 -51.03
CA ILE A 145 0.27 18.56 -50.36
C ILE A 145 0.55 18.64 -48.85
N HIS A 146 0.53 19.87 -48.37
CA HIS A 146 0.81 20.36 -47.02
C HIS A 146 -0.23 19.95 -45.97
N LEU A 147 0.27 19.76 -44.74
CA LEU A 147 -0.33 19.94 -43.41
C LEU A 147 -1.77 19.43 -43.17
N SER A 148 -1.89 18.43 -42.28
CA SER A 148 -2.72 18.45 -41.04
C SER A 148 -3.47 17.14 -40.71
N ASN A 149 -3.35 16.74 -39.44
CA ASN A 149 -4.27 15.96 -38.58
C ASN A 149 -5.38 15.11 -39.24
N ALA A 150 -5.46 13.80 -39.00
CA ALA A 150 -6.77 13.13 -38.80
C ALA A 150 -6.72 11.65 -38.38
N PRO A 151 -7.56 11.22 -37.40
CA PRO A 151 -8.04 9.82 -37.33
C PRO A 151 -8.85 9.46 -38.59
N THR A 152 -8.73 8.20 -39.01
CA THR A 152 -9.33 7.66 -40.24
C THR A 152 -10.85 7.87 -40.31
N THR A 153 -11.40 8.01 -41.52
CA THR A 153 -12.82 8.29 -41.78
C THR A 153 -13.76 7.27 -41.11
N SER A 154 -13.33 6.01 -40.98
CA SER A 154 -14.10 4.97 -40.27
C SER A 154 -14.11 5.17 -38.75
N THR A 155 -13.00 5.56 -38.14
CA THR A 155 -12.93 5.82 -36.69
C THR A 155 -13.63 7.12 -36.32
N ARG A 156 -13.50 8.19 -37.12
CA ARG A 156 -14.27 9.43 -36.90
C ARG A 156 -15.78 9.21 -37.00
N VAL A 157 -16.24 8.44 -37.98
CA VAL A 157 -17.68 8.11 -38.12
C VAL A 157 -18.15 7.29 -36.91
N PHE A 158 -17.37 6.32 -36.45
CA PHE A 158 -17.70 5.55 -35.24
C PHE A 158 -17.86 6.44 -34.00
N TYR A 159 -16.90 7.32 -33.73
CA TYR A 159 -16.99 8.22 -32.58
C TYR A 159 -18.13 9.24 -32.68
N ILE A 160 -18.39 9.78 -33.88
CA ILE A 160 -19.53 10.68 -34.09
C ILE A 160 -20.86 9.94 -33.85
N SER A 161 -21.01 8.72 -34.33
CA SER A 161 -22.20 7.91 -34.09
C SER A 161 -22.43 7.61 -32.60
N VAL A 162 -21.38 7.24 -31.87
CA VAL A 162 -21.46 7.00 -30.41
C VAL A 162 -21.87 8.28 -29.67
N CYS A 163 -21.24 9.42 -30.00
CA CYS A 163 -21.58 10.70 -29.38
C CYS A 163 -23.03 11.13 -29.65
N VAL A 164 -23.54 10.94 -30.88
CA VAL A 164 -24.94 11.25 -31.21
C VAL A 164 -25.91 10.35 -30.43
N CYS A 165 -25.61 9.05 -30.30
CA CYS A 165 -26.42 8.14 -29.49
C CYS A 165 -26.48 8.56 -28.01
N CYS A 166 -25.34 8.94 -27.41
CA CYS A 166 -25.30 9.41 -26.03
C CYS A 166 -26.11 10.70 -25.83
N ILE A 167 -26.04 11.64 -26.79
CA ILE A 167 -26.81 12.89 -26.73
C ILE A 167 -28.32 12.60 -26.80
N VAL A 168 -28.75 11.70 -27.69
CA VAL A 168 -30.17 11.33 -27.81
C VAL A 168 -30.69 10.69 -26.52
N ILE A 169 -29.93 9.77 -25.91
CA ILE A 169 -30.28 9.15 -24.63
C ILE A 169 -30.41 10.21 -23.52
N PHE A 170 -29.48 11.16 -23.48
CA PHE A 170 -29.49 12.23 -22.50
C PHE A 170 -30.70 13.17 -22.67
N LEU A 171 -31.04 13.52 -23.92
CA LEU A 171 -32.22 14.35 -24.20
C LEU A 171 -33.53 13.64 -23.84
N VAL A 172 -33.64 12.33 -24.10
CA VAL A 172 -34.81 11.53 -23.69
C VAL A 172 -34.93 11.50 -22.17
N ALA A 173 -33.82 11.33 -21.45
CA ALA A 173 -33.83 11.36 -19.98
C ALA A 173 -34.27 12.73 -19.43
N ILE A 174 -33.84 13.84 -20.05
CA ILE A 174 -34.29 15.18 -19.68
C ILE A 174 -35.78 15.36 -19.96
N ILE A 175 -36.28 14.92 -21.13
CA ILE A 175 -37.70 15.03 -21.46
C ILE A 175 -38.54 14.23 -20.47
N LEU A 176 -38.12 13.02 -20.10
CA LEU A 176 -38.81 12.21 -19.09
C LEU A 176 -38.79 12.88 -17.71
N ALA A 177 -37.67 13.49 -17.32
CA ALA A 177 -37.57 14.24 -16.07
C ALA A 177 -38.48 15.48 -16.07
N VAL A 178 -38.54 16.22 -17.19
CA VAL A 178 -39.42 17.39 -17.33
C VAL A 178 -40.89 16.96 -17.34
N LEU A 179 -41.26 15.86 -18.01
CA LEU A 179 -42.63 15.32 -17.98
C LEU A 179 -43.01 14.85 -16.58
N HIS A 180 -42.09 14.23 -15.84
CA HIS A 180 -42.31 13.85 -14.44
C HIS A 180 -42.51 15.08 -13.56
N LEU A 181 -41.68 16.12 -13.73
CA LEU A 181 -41.82 17.38 -12.99
C LEU A 181 -43.09 18.15 -13.36
N HIS A 182 -43.50 18.14 -14.64
CA HIS A 182 -44.77 18.74 -15.08
C HIS A 182 -45.99 17.93 -14.63
N SER A 183 -45.86 16.61 -14.50
CA SER A 183 -46.89 15.75 -13.90
C SER A 183 -47.05 16.09 -12.42
N MET A 184 -45.94 16.27 -11.68
CA MET A 184 -46.01 16.66 -10.26
C MET A 184 -46.52 18.10 -10.08
N LYS A 185 -46.13 19.03 -10.95
CA LYS A 185 -46.57 20.42 -10.89
C LYS A 185 -48.04 20.62 -11.32
N ARG A 186 -48.59 19.74 -12.17
CA ARG A 186 -50.04 19.73 -12.47
C ARG A 186 -50.88 19.21 -11.30
N VAL A 187 -50.32 18.32 -10.47
CA VAL A 187 -51.00 17.83 -9.26
C VAL A 187 -51.04 18.90 -8.16
N GLU A 188 -50.09 19.84 -8.12
CA GLU A 188 -50.08 20.95 -7.14
C GLU A 188 -50.91 22.19 -7.56
N MET A 189 -51.22 22.36 -8.86
CA MET A 189 -51.87 23.59 -9.36
C MET A 189 -53.40 23.47 -9.57
N ASP A 190 -53.95 22.25 -9.51
CA ASP A 190 -55.41 22.02 -9.59
C ASP A 190 -56.12 22.04 -8.20
N ASP A 191 -55.37 22.11 -7.09
CA ASP A 191 -55.94 22.17 -5.72
C ASP A 191 -56.19 23.61 -5.22
N SER A 192 -56.01 24.63 -6.06
CA SER A 192 -56.31 26.01 -5.71
C SER A 192 -57.00 26.74 -6.87
N VAL A 193 -58.30 26.49 -7.08
CA VAL A 193 -59.31 27.49 -7.46
C VAL A 193 -60.68 26.80 -7.65
N SER A 194 -61.65 27.28 -6.86
CA SER A 194 -63.12 27.22 -7.02
C SER A 194 -63.83 25.86 -7.12
N ASP A 195 -64.28 25.40 -5.96
CA ASP A 195 -65.68 25.37 -5.53
C ASP A 195 -66.82 25.40 -6.59
N SER A 196 -67.85 24.58 -6.30
CA SER A 196 -69.25 24.62 -6.77
C SER A 196 -69.68 23.84 -8.03
N GLY A 197 -70.45 22.76 -7.80
CA GLY A 197 -71.78 22.62 -8.41
C GLY A 197 -71.98 21.59 -9.52
N SER A 198 -72.69 20.49 -9.19
CA SER A 198 -73.86 19.87 -9.89
C SER A 198 -73.85 19.72 -11.44
N SER A 199 -74.39 18.70 -12.10
CA SER A 199 -75.07 17.44 -11.80
C SER A 199 -75.54 16.90 -13.17
N GLN A 200 -75.49 15.58 -13.39
CA GLN A 200 -76.31 14.80 -14.36
C GLN A 200 -76.08 15.07 -15.88
N GLY A 201 -76.04 14.09 -16.80
CA GLY A 201 -76.26 12.65 -16.71
C GLY A 201 -75.96 11.94 -18.05
N LEU A 202 -75.95 10.59 -17.97
CA LEU A 202 -76.26 9.52 -18.96
C LEU A 202 -76.10 9.82 -20.48
N SER A 203 -75.48 8.97 -21.31
CA SER A 203 -75.73 7.53 -21.48
C SER A 203 -74.63 6.76 -22.29
N GLN A 204 -74.16 5.65 -21.71
CA GLN A 204 -73.82 4.27 -22.19
C GLN A 204 -73.70 3.88 -23.71
N PRO A 205 -73.17 2.66 -24.06
CA PRO A 205 -72.30 1.71 -23.32
C PRO A 205 -71.19 0.97 -24.18
N SER A 206 -70.54 0.00 -23.52
CA SER A 206 -69.65 -1.11 -23.94
C SER A 206 -68.14 -0.84 -23.72
N THR A 207 -67.33 -1.68 -23.07
CA THR A 207 -67.46 -3.05 -22.54
C THR A 207 -66.35 -3.29 -21.50
N GLN A 208 -66.66 -4.06 -20.45
CA GLN A 208 -65.82 -4.83 -19.50
C GLN A 208 -64.30 -4.56 -19.46
N THR A 209 -63.77 -4.18 -18.28
CA THR A 209 -62.84 -5.03 -17.48
C THR A 209 -62.77 -4.52 -16.02
N THR A 210 -62.84 -5.49 -15.12
CA THR A 210 -62.92 -5.50 -13.65
C THR A 210 -61.88 -4.66 -12.89
N GLN A 211 -62.35 -3.72 -12.06
CA GLN A 211 -61.71 -3.29 -10.80
C GLN A 211 -62.21 -4.17 -9.66
N TYR A 212 -61.40 -4.35 -8.60
CA TYR A 212 -61.80 -4.02 -7.22
C TYR A 212 -60.54 -3.71 -6.38
N LEU A 213 -60.28 -2.42 -6.18
CA LEU A 213 -59.88 -1.86 -4.89
C LEU A 213 -61.09 -1.92 -3.96
N ARG A 214 -60.86 -2.07 -2.64
CA ARG A 214 -61.45 -1.18 -1.63
C ARG A 214 -61.04 -1.55 -0.21
N ALA A 215 -60.68 -0.52 0.56
CA ALA A 215 -61.25 -0.35 1.89
C ALA A 215 -61.32 1.15 2.20
N ASP A 216 -62.54 1.59 2.50
CA ASP A 216 -62.88 2.89 3.05
C ASP A 216 -62.24 3.07 4.45
N THR A 217 -61.79 4.29 4.76
CA THR A 217 -61.48 4.70 6.14
C THR A 217 -62.74 5.12 6.89
N PRO A 218 -62.82 4.79 8.19
CA PRO A 218 -63.32 5.73 9.18
C PRO A 218 -62.23 6.14 10.19
N ASN A 219 -62.34 7.40 10.60
CA ASN A 219 -61.53 8.12 11.59
C ASN A 219 -61.27 7.35 12.89
N ASN A 220 -60.00 7.28 13.32
CA ASN A 220 -59.47 7.89 14.54
C ASN A 220 -58.08 7.29 14.89
N ALA A 221 -57.31 8.11 15.60
CA ALA A 221 -56.13 7.76 16.42
C ALA A 221 -54.74 7.88 15.76
N THR A 222 -54.02 8.91 16.23
CA THR A 222 -52.58 8.94 16.60
C THR A 222 -51.52 8.51 15.57
N PRO A 223 -50.54 9.37 15.22
CA PRO A 223 -49.41 8.97 14.42
C PRO A 223 -48.38 8.26 15.32
N VAL A 224 -48.41 6.93 15.34
CA VAL A 224 -47.30 6.11 15.82
C VAL A 224 -47.07 4.99 14.82
N THR A 225 -46.06 5.11 13.97
CA THR A 225 -45.02 4.07 13.76
C THR A 225 -44.04 4.51 12.68
N SER A 226 -42.80 4.68 13.11
CA SER A 226 -41.59 4.60 12.29
C SER A 226 -41.49 3.22 11.63
N TYR A 227 -41.32 3.17 10.32
CA TYR A 227 -40.78 1.99 9.65
C TYR A 227 -39.29 1.86 9.98
N PRO A 228 -38.78 0.66 10.32
CA PRO A 228 -37.37 0.47 10.60
C PRO A 228 -36.60 0.59 9.28
N SER A 229 -35.76 1.61 9.17
CA SER A 229 -34.74 1.62 8.13
C SER A 229 -33.78 0.47 8.41
N LEU A 230 -33.55 -0.36 7.40
CA LEU A 230 -32.48 -1.35 7.35
C LEU A 230 -31.15 -0.62 7.57
N ARG A 231 -30.72 -0.53 8.84
CA ARG A 231 -29.32 -0.30 9.18
C ARG A 231 -28.58 -1.56 8.78
N ILE A 232 -28.03 -1.55 7.57
CA ILE A 232 -26.86 -2.37 7.28
C ILE A 232 -25.79 -1.81 8.21
N GLU A 233 -25.54 -2.48 9.34
CA GLU A 233 -24.38 -2.24 10.20
C GLU A 233 -23.11 -2.58 9.40
N LYS A 234 -22.71 -1.68 8.49
CA LYS A 234 -21.29 -1.52 8.21
C LYS A 234 -20.71 -0.90 9.47
N ASN A 235 -19.84 -1.64 10.14
CA ASN A 235 -18.98 -1.16 11.22
C ASN A 235 -18.04 -0.08 10.62
N ASP A 236 -18.58 1.10 10.35
CA ASP A 236 -17.81 2.25 9.88
C ASP A 236 -16.98 2.73 11.07
N LEU A 237 -15.72 2.31 11.12
CA LEU A 237 -14.73 2.84 12.05
C LEU A 237 -14.61 4.38 11.93
N ARG A 238 -15.14 4.98 10.86
CA ARG A 238 -15.27 6.42 10.62
C ARG A 238 -16.38 7.12 11.42
N SER A 239 -17.31 6.39 12.04
CA SER A 239 -18.35 7.00 12.89
C SER A 239 -17.97 7.06 14.37
N VAL A 240 -16.88 6.41 14.79
CA VAL A 240 -16.44 6.40 16.18
C VAL A 240 -15.80 7.73 16.51
N THR A 241 -16.26 8.39 17.58
CA THR A 241 -15.66 9.65 18.04
C THR A 241 -14.46 9.40 18.96
N LEU A 242 -13.58 10.39 19.13
CA LEU A 242 -12.45 10.28 20.07
C LEU A 242 -12.94 10.01 21.51
N LEU A 243 -14.04 10.63 21.92
CA LEU A 243 -14.62 10.44 23.25
C LEU A 243 -15.08 9.00 23.47
N GLU A 244 -15.74 8.40 22.48
CA GLU A 244 -16.14 6.99 22.51
C GLU A 244 -14.93 6.06 22.57
N ALA A 245 -13.89 6.34 21.78
CA ALA A 245 -12.65 5.58 21.81
C ALA A 245 -11.95 5.66 23.16
N LYS A 246 -11.84 6.86 23.77
CA LYS A 246 -11.31 7.04 25.13
C LYS A 246 -12.14 6.30 26.17
N THR A 247 -13.47 6.36 26.06
CA THR A 247 -14.40 5.69 26.99
C THR A 247 -14.18 4.17 26.98
N LYS A 248 -13.94 3.58 25.79
CA LYS A 248 -13.68 2.15 25.67
C LYS A 248 -12.45 1.71 26.47
N VAL A 249 -11.40 2.53 26.58
CA VAL A 249 -10.13 2.18 27.27
C VAL A 249 -9.99 2.76 28.67
N LYS A 250 -11.06 3.35 29.22
CA LYS A 250 -11.02 4.10 30.49
C LYS A 250 -10.69 3.23 31.71
N ASP A 251 -11.04 1.95 31.68
CA ASP A 251 -10.79 0.98 32.76
C ASP A 251 -9.31 0.60 32.91
N ILE A 252 -8.48 0.82 31.88
CA ILE A 252 -7.03 0.61 31.91
C ILE A 252 -6.25 1.93 31.84
N ALA A 253 -6.92 3.06 32.10
CA ALA A 253 -6.30 4.37 32.08
C ALA A 253 -5.44 4.59 33.33
N ILE A 254 -4.24 5.14 33.13
CA ILE A 254 -3.31 5.54 34.18
C ILE A 254 -2.87 6.99 33.98
N SER A 255 -2.29 7.60 35.03
CA SER A 255 -1.72 8.94 34.93
C SER A 255 -0.45 8.95 34.08
N ARG A 256 -0.32 9.97 33.23
CA ARG A 256 0.85 10.21 32.39
C ARG A 256 2.14 10.37 33.20
N GLU A 257 2.08 10.93 34.41
CA GLU A 257 3.25 11.15 35.28
C GLU A 257 3.97 9.85 35.67
N ARG A 258 3.27 8.71 35.60
CA ARG A 258 3.85 7.38 35.86
C ARG A 258 4.65 6.83 34.67
N VAL A 259 4.64 7.52 33.53
CA VAL A 259 5.23 7.04 32.28
C VAL A 259 6.36 7.97 31.87
N THR A 260 7.58 7.44 31.86
CA THR A 260 8.76 8.16 31.34
C THR A 260 9.10 7.63 29.95
N LEU A 261 9.01 8.48 28.93
CA LEU A 261 9.45 8.15 27.58
C LEU A 261 10.98 8.18 27.50
N ARG A 262 11.57 7.18 26.83
CA ARG A 262 13.00 7.08 26.54
C ARG A 262 13.22 7.21 25.03
N ASP A 263 13.89 6.24 24.40
CA ASP A 263 14.26 6.29 23.00
C ASP A 263 13.06 6.14 22.06
N VAL A 264 13.10 6.85 20.93
CA VAL A 264 12.19 6.60 19.80
C VAL A 264 12.67 5.36 19.06
N LEU A 265 11.85 4.31 19.04
CA LEU A 265 12.17 3.04 18.37
C LEU A 265 11.73 3.04 16.91
N HIS A 266 10.60 3.69 16.62
CA HIS A 266 10.11 3.81 15.25
C HIS A 266 9.24 5.08 15.13
N GLU A 267 9.35 5.78 14.02
CA GLU A 267 8.65 7.03 13.76
C GLU A 267 8.08 7.01 12.34
N GLY A 268 6.79 7.34 12.21
CA GLY A 268 6.10 7.51 10.94
C GLY A 268 5.80 8.97 10.68
N THR A 269 4.77 9.26 9.86
CA THR A 269 4.34 10.63 9.61
C THR A 269 3.73 11.23 10.86
N PHE A 270 2.73 10.55 11.45
CA PHE A 270 1.96 11.05 12.59
C PHE A 270 2.08 10.21 13.86
N GLY A 271 2.56 8.97 13.77
CA GLY A 271 2.75 8.02 14.85
C GLY A 271 4.21 7.90 15.29
N ARG A 272 4.42 7.53 16.55
CA ARG A 272 5.71 7.16 17.11
C ARG A 272 5.56 5.97 18.06
N ILE A 273 6.57 5.12 18.08
CA ILE A 273 6.75 4.07 19.09
C ILE A 273 7.99 4.41 19.89
N PHE A 274 7.84 4.53 21.20
CA PHE A 274 8.92 4.75 22.14
C PHE A 274 9.20 3.48 22.95
N HIS A 275 10.44 3.35 23.39
CA HIS A 275 10.78 2.65 24.61
C HIS A 275 10.45 3.56 25.79
N GLY A 276 9.87 3.03 26.86
CA GLY A 276 9.55 3.81 28.04
C GLY A 276 9.57 2.97 29.30
N VAL A 277 9.44 3.67 30.43
CA VAL A 277 9.33 3.08 31.76
C VAL A 277 8.00 3.46 32.37
N LEU A 278 7.31 2.45 32.90
CA LEU A 278 6.12 2.59 33.71
C LEU A 278 6.46 2.33 35.18
N LEU A 279 6.17 3.29 36.05
CA LEU A 279 6.30 3.14 37.49
C LEU A 279 5.14 2.31 38.07
N ASP A 280 5.46 1.36 38.95
CA ASP A 280 4.46 0.58 39.67
C ASP A 280 3.64 1.49 40.61
N GLU A 281 2.36 1.18 40.75
CA GLU A 281 1.42 2.01 41.50
C GLU A 281 1.67 1.95 43.01
N LYS A 282 2.03 0.78 43.50
CA LYS A 282 2.19 0.53 44.94
C LYS A 282 3.61 0.84 45.42
N ASP A 283 4.56 0.78 44.51
CA ASP A 283 5.98 0.91 44.80
C ASP A 283 6.69 1.66 43.65
N PRO A 284 6.81 2.99 43.74
CA PRO A 284 7.45 3.81 42.71
C PRO A 284 8.92 3.45 42.44
N SER A 285 9.57 2.67 43.32
CA SER A 285 10.93 2.17 43.09
C SER A 285 10.97 1.01 42.07
N LYS A 286 9.82 0.39 41.75
CA LYS A 286 9.71 -0.67 40.76
C LYS A 286 9.31 -0.12 39.40
N GLU A 287 10.20 -0.33 38.44
CA GLU A 287 10.05 0.08 37.06
C GLU A 287 9.73 -1.10 36.14
N LYS A 288 8.81 -0.92 35.19
CA LYS A 288 8.50 -1.87 34.12
C LYS A 288 8.82 -1.25 32.77
N GLN A 289 9.59 -1.95 31.94
CA GLN A 289 9.87 -1.51 30.57
C GLN A 289 8.61 -1.72 29.71
N VAL A 290 8.26 -0.71 28.92
CA VAL A 290 7.06 -0.71 28.06
C VAL A 290 7.39 -0.16 26.66
N PHE A 291 6.68 -0.65 25.66
CA PHE A 291 6.47 0.11 24.43
C PHE A 291 5.41 1.17 24.68
N VAL A 292 5.60 2.37 24.13
CA VAL A 292 4.60 3.43 24.15
C VAL A 292 4.28 3.86 22.73
N LYS A 293 3.08 3.53 22.25
CA LYS A 293 2.53 4.09 21.02
C LYS A 293 1.96 5.47 21.33
N ALA A 294 2.40 6.47 20.58
CA ALA A 294 1.97 7.85 20.72
C ALA A 294 1.85 8.52 19.35
N VAL A 295 1.32 9.73 19.32
CA VAL A 295 1.13 10.53 18.11
C VAL A 295 1.88 11.86 18.19
N LYS A 296 2.28 12.40 17.03
CA LYS A 296 2.90 13.74 16.90
C LYS A 296 1.87 14.85 17.05
N ASP A 297 2.34 16.08 17.23
CA ASP A 297 1.48 17.25 17.46
C ASP A 297 0.52 17.56 16.32
N HIS A 298 0.93 17.30 15.07
CA HIS A 298 0.09 17.52 13.89
C HIS A 298 -0.86 16.35 13.56
N ALA A 299 -0.88 15.27 14.35
CA ALA A 299 -1.80 14.15 14.13
C ALA A 299 -3.26 14.59 14.29
N SER A 300 -4.11 14.23 13.33
CA SER A 300 -5.53 14.56 13.33
C SER A 300 -6.31 13.75 14.36
N GLU A 301 -7.47 14.25 14.79
CA GLU A 301 -8.34 13.53 15.73
C GLU A 301 -8.75 12.15 15.20
N VAL A 302 -8.97 12.03 13.89
CA VAL A 302 -9.28 10.75 13.22
C VAL A 302 -8.13 9.76 13.39
N GLN A 303 -6.88 10.19 13.17
CA GLN A 303 -5.70 9.34 13.35
C GLN A 303 -5.54 8.88 14.80
N VAL A 304 -5.77 9.78 15.77
CA VAL A 304 -5.73 9.45 17.20
C VAL A 304 -6.82 8.44 17.57
N THR A 305 -8.03 8.65 17.06
CA THR A 305 -9.17 7.77 17.29
C THR A 305 -8.92 6.38 16.71
N MET A 306 -8.37 6.31 15.50
CA MET A 306 -7.96 5.05 14.88
C MET A 306 -6.88 4.33 15.69
N MET A 307 -5.87 5.05 16.19
CA MET A 307 -4.84 4.44 17.04
C MET A 307 -5.46 3.79 18.29
N LEU A 308 -6.36 4.47 19.01
CA LEU A 308 -6.99 3.93 20.21
C LEU A 308 -7.92 2.75 19.91
N THR A 309 -8.73 2.85 18.86
CA THR A 309 -9.68 1.80 18.48
C THR A 309 -8.97 0.53 17.99
N GLU A 310 -7.95 0.66 17.14
CA GLU A 310 -7.18 -0.49 16.64
C GLU A 310 -6.33 -1.14 17.74
N SER A 311 -5.81 -0.35 18.68
CA SER A 311 -5.08 -0.85 19.85
C SER A 311 -5.92 -1.79 20.72
N CYS A 312 -7.24 -1.70 20.67
CA CYS A 312 -8.14 -2.56 21.43
C CYS A 312 -8.35 -3.95 20.81
N LYS A 313 -7.87 -4.22 19.59
CA LYS A 313 -8.16 -5.49 18.88
C LYS A 313 -7.81 -6.75 19.66
N LEU A 314 -6.68 -6.73 20.38
CA LEU A 314 -6.20 -7.87 21.16
C LEU A 314 -6.54 -7.76 22.66
N ARG A 315 -7.33 -6.77 23.05
CA ARG A 315 -7.63 -6.54 24.46
C ARG A 315 -8.40 -7.72 25.05
N SER A 316 -8.12 -8.02 26.32
CA SER A 316 -8.69 -9.14 27.07
C SER A 316 -8.29 -10.54 26.57
N LEU A 317 -7.40 -10.63 25.58
CA LEU A 317 -6.83 -11.88 25.10
C LEU A 317 -5.52 -12.18 25.82
N HIS A 318 -5.37 -13.39 26.33
CA HIS A 318 -4.22 -13.80 27.14
C HIS A 318 -3.58 -15.04 26.54
N HIS A 319 -2.45 -14.85 25.86
CA HIS A 319 -1.69 -15.94 25.26
C HIS A 319 -0.21 -15.54 25.14
N ARG A 320 0.71 -16.50 25.34
CA ARG A 320 2.18 -16.26 25.32
C ARG A 320 2.69 -15.63 24.00
N ASN A 321 1.99 -15.85 22.89
CA ASN A 321 2.34 -15.32 21.56
C ASN A 321 1.46 -14.15 21.11
N LEU A 322 0.74 -13.49 22.03
CA LEU A 322 0.00 -12.25 21.77
C LEU A 322 0.57 -11.14 22.67
N LEU A 323 0.62 -9.91 22.16
CA LEU A 323 1.01 -8.73 22.91
C LEU A 323 -0.18 -7.76 23.03
N PRO A 324 -1.13 -8.02 23.94
CA PRO A 324 -2.22 -7.09 24.20
C PRO A 324 -1.72 -5.80 24.84
N ILE A 325 -2.50 -4.72 24.69
CA ILE A 325 -2.26 -3.48 25.41
C ILE A 325 -2.44 -3.69 26.92
N SER A 326 -1.60 -3.01 27.69
CA SER A 326 -1.61 -3.09 29.16
C SER A 326 -2.31 -1.90 29.80
N HIS A 327 -2.00 -0.68 29.34
CA HIS A 327 -2.50 0.56 29.92
C HIS A 327 -2.64 1.63 28.82
N VAL A 328 -3.36 2.71 29.14
CA VAL A 328 -3.43 3.91 28.30
C VAL A 328 -3.26 5.17 29.14
N CYS A 329 -2.78 6.25 28.53
CA CYS A 329 -2.86 7.60 29.10
C CYS A 329 -3.79 8.42 28.21
N ILE A 330 -4.90 8.93 28.74
CA ILE A 330 -5.99 9.57 27.97
C ILE A 330 -6.50 10.87 28.62
N GLU A 331 -5.69 11.49 29.48
CA GLU A 331 -5.99 12.76 30.16
C GLU A 331 -6.45 13.84 29.18
N ASP A 332 -7.32 14.73 29.64
CA ASP A 332 -7.87 15.80 28.80
C ASP A 332 -6.82 16.89 28.55
N GLY A 333 -6.77 17.40 27.32
CA GLY A 333 -5.74 18.34 26.87
C GLY A 333 -4.43 17.68 26.42
N GLU A 334 -4.21 16.42 26.75
CA GLU A 334 -2.99 15.68 26.41
C GLU A 334 -3.19 14.70 25.24
N LYS A 335 -2.12 14.44 24.48
CA LYS A 335 -2.12 13.43 23.41
C LYS A 335 -2.25 12.02 24.00
N PRO A 336 -3.08 11.11 23.48
CA PRO A 336 -3.17 9.76 24.05
C PRO A 336 -1.89 8.95 23.88
N MET A 337 -1.60 8.07 24.85
CA MET A 337 -0.54 7.06 24.78
C MET A 337 -1.12 5.67 25.04
N VAL A 338 -0.61 4.66 24.34
CA VAL A 338 -0.97 3.24 24.53
C VAL A 338 0.28 2.46 24.92
N LEU A 339 0.22 1.76 26.04
CA LEU A 339 1.35 1.07 26.63
C LEU A 339 1.23 -0.46 26.45
N LEU A 340 2.31 -1.08 25.98
CA LEU A 340 2.41 -2.54 25.80
C LEU A 340 3.67 -3.06 26.51
N PRO A 341 3.70 -4.34 26.94
CA PRO A 341 4.94 -4.93 27.46
C PRO A 341 6.08 -4.83 26.45
N TYR A 342 7.28 -4.45 26.91
CA TYR A 342 8.44 -4.26 26.05
C TYR A 342 9.06 -5.59 25.59
N MET A 343 9.46 -5.65 24.32
CA MET A 343 10.19 -6.76 23.69
C MET A 343 11.48 -6.19 23.08
N ASN A 344 12.63 -6.57 23.63
CA ASN A 344 13.88 -5.82 23.45
C ASN A 344 14.52 -5.88 22.06
N TRP A 345 14.14 -6.82 21.20
CA TRP A 345 14.57 -6.83 19.79
C TRP A 345 13.56 -6.17 18.84
N GLY A 346 12.44 -5.68 19.38
CA GLY A 346 11.52 -4.82 18.67
C GLY A 346 10.75 -5.54 17.56
N ASN A 347 10.54 -4.84 16.45
CA ASN A 347 9.70 -5.28 15.34
C ASN A 347 10.34 -6.44 14.56
N LEU A 348 9.57 -7.51 14.32
CA LEU A 348 10.08 -8.71 13.67
C LEU A 348 10.55 -8.46 12.23
N LYS A 349 9.84 -7.67 11.42
CA LYS A 349 10.29 -7.31 10.06
C LYS A 349 11.62 -6.55 10.07
N LEU A 350 11.80 -5.62 10.99
CA LEU A 350 13.05 -4.87 11.12
C LEU A 350 14.20 -5.76 11.63
N PHE A 351 13.92 -6.64 12.60
CA PHE A 351 14.86 -7.64 13.08
C PHE A 351 15.34 -8.57 11.97
N LEU A 352 14.43 -9.15 11.18
CA LEU A 352 14.77 -10.03 10.06
C LEU A 352 15.69 -9.32 9.03
N ARG A 353 15.41 -8.06 8.71
CA ARG A 353 16.26 -7.26 7.81
C ARG A 353 17.64 -7.00 8.39
N GLN A 354 17.77 -6.82 9.70
CA GLN A 354 19.07 -6.74 10.37
C GLN A 354 19.82 -8.07 10.26
N CYS A 355 19.15 -9.21 10.46
CA CYS A 355 19.74 -10.53 10.22
C CYS A 355 20.20 -10.69 8.76
N LYS A 356 19.44 -10.20 7.78
CA LYS A 356 19.85 -10.26 6.36
C LYS A 356 21.14 -9.48 6.08
N LEU A 357 21.31 -8.31 6.71
CA LEU A 357 22.55 -7.53 6.61
C LEU A 357 23.72 -8.23 7.30
N ALA A 358 23.46 -8.90 8.43
CA ALA A 358 24.47 -9.69 9.13
C ALA A 358 24.87 -10.93 8.35
N GLU A 359 23.94 -11.60 7.66
CA GLU A 359 24.18 -12.79 6.83
C GLU A 359 25.27 -12.55 5.76
N ALA A 360 25.33 -11.33 5.21
CA ALA A 360 26.36 -10.95 4.24
C ALA A 360 27.79 -11.03 4.81
N ASN A 361 27.95 -10.87 6.12
CA ASN A 361 29.25 -10.92 6.81
C ASN A 361 29.42 -12.18 7.66
N ASN A 362 28.31 -12.81 8.08
CA ASN A 362 28.26 -14.02 8.89
C ASN A 362 27.04 -14.88 8.48
N PRO A 363 27.23 -15.88 7.59
CA PRO A 363 26.15 -16.72 7.08
C PRO A 363 25.38 -17.54 8.14
N GLN A 364 25.82 -17.55 9.41
CA GLN A 364 25.18 -18.27 10.52
C GLN A 364 24.40 -17.36 11.48
N ALA A 365 24.11 -16.11 11.09
CA ALA A 365 23.46 -15.14 11.98
C ALA A 365 22.03 -15.55 12.43
N ILE A 366 21.31 -16.34 11.63
CA ILE A 366 20.00 -16.89 11.97
C ILE A 366 19.80 -18.22 11.23
N SER A 367 19.36 -19.26 11.94
CA SER A 367 19.15 -20.58 11.34
C SER A 367 17.73 -20.75 10.78
N GLN A 368 17.54 -21.70 9.87
CA GLN A 368 16.19 -22.07 9.41
C GLN A 368 15.33 -22.61 10.55
N GLN A 369 15.94 -23.34 11.48
CA GLN A 369 15.26 -23.86 12.66
C GLN A 369 14.70 -22.72 13.52
N ASP A 370 15.45 -21.63 13.70
CA ASP A 370 14.99 -20.43 14.39
C ASP A 370 13.78 -19.79 13.69
N LEU A 371 13.83 -19.66 12.35
CA LEU A 371 12.74 -19.10 11.56
C LEU A 371 11.46 -19.96 11.66
N VAL A 372 11.58 -21.29 11.61
CA VAL A 372 10.45 -22.20 11.81
C VAL A 372 9.93 -22.12 13.25
N HIS A 373 10.81 -21.96 14.25
CA HIS A 373 10.37 -21.74 15.63
C HIS A 373 9.58 -20.43 15.79
N MET A 374 9.96 -19.35 15.09
CA MET A 374 9.16 -18.12 15.02
C MET A 374 7.80 -18.37 14.36
N ALA A 375 7.76 -19.13 13.26
CA ALA A 375 6.52 -19.48 12.58
C ALA A 375 5.55 -20.26 13.47
N ILE A 376 6.03 -21.28 14.21
CA ILE A 376 5.24 -22.05 15.18
C ILE A 376 4.60 -21.13 16.22
N GLN A 377 5.36 -20.17 16.74
CA GLN A 377 4.88 -19.21 17.74
C GLN A 377 3.77 -18.31 17.19
N ILE A 378 3.92 -17.81 15.96
CA ILE A 378 2.88 -17.03 15.28
C ILE A 378 1.64 -17.90 15.04
N SER A 379 1.80 -19.13 14.53
CA SER A 379 0.68 -20.05 14.30
C SER A 379 -0.06 -20.40 15.61
N CYS A 380 0.66 -20.55 16.73
CA CYS A 380 0.05 -20.76 18.05
C CYS A 380 -0.81 -19.57 18.46
N GLY A 381 -0.29 -18.34 18.31
CA GLY A 381 -1.03 -17.10 18.58
C GLY A 381 -2.29 -16.99 17.73
N MET A 382 -2.17 -17.23 16.42
CA MET A 382 -3.30 -17.17 15.49
C MET A 382 -4.32 -18.30 15.71
N SER A 383 -3.87 -19.51 16.10
CA SER A 383 -4.79 -20.59 16.50
C SER A 383 -5.64 -20.18 17.69
N TYR A 384 -5.04 -19.50 18.68
CA TYR A 384 -5.77 -18.97 19.83
C TYR A 384 -6.80 -17.89 19.43
N LEU A 385 -6.45 -16.99 18.50
CA LEU A 385 -7.37 -15.97 17.96
C LEU A 385 -8.54 -16.61 17.21
N ALA A 386 -8.26 -17.56 16.31
CA ALA A 386 -9.27 -18.26 15.52
C ALA A 386 -10.30 -18.99 16.40
N ARG A 387 -9.86 -19.65 17.48
CA ARG A 387 -10.78 -20.32 18.45
C ARG A 387 -11.68 -19.35 19.22
N ARG A 388 -11.35 -18.06 19.22
CA ARG A 388 -12.15 -16.98 19.83
C ARG A 388 -12.87 -16.13 18.79
N GLU A 389 -12.90 -16.59 17.54
CA GLU A 389 -13.56 -15.90 16.43
C GLU A 389 -12.99 -14.48 16.20
N VAL A 390 -11.73 -14.26 16.57
CA VAL A 390 -11.01 -13.01 16.34
C VAL A 390 -10.25 -13.14 15.03
N ILE A 391 -10.60 -12.29 14.05
CA ILE A 391 -9.93 -12.19 12.76
C ILE A 391 -8.95 -11.02 12.81
N HIS A 392 -7.67 -11.28 12.54
CA HIS A 392 -6.60 -10.29 12.64
C HIS A 392 -6.66 -9.27 11.49
N LYS A 393 -6.91 -9.73 10.26
CA LYS A 393 -7.04 -8.96 9.00
C LYS A 393 -5.77 -8.30 8.46
N ASP A 394 -4.71 -8.23 9.26
CA ASP A 394 -3.45 -7.58 8.88
C ASP A 394 -2.24 -8.35 9.45
N LEU A 395 -2.27 -9.69 9.36
CA LEU A 395 -1.16 -10.52 9.83
C LEU A 395 0.03 -10.37 8.88
N ALA A 396 1.17 -9.95 9.41
CA ALA A 396 2.43 -9.75 8.68
C ALA A 396 3.59 -9.68 9.68
N ALA A 397 4.83 -9.83 9.21
CA ALA A 397 6.01 -9.70 10.08
C ALA A 397 6.11 -8.29 10.71
N ARG A 398 5.60 -7.24 10.04
CA ARG A 398 5.54 -5.87 10.60
C ARG A 398 4.60 -5.71 11.80
N ASN A 399 3.66 -6.64 12.01
CA ASN A 399 2.74 -6.66 13.15
C ASN A 399 3.10 -7.76 14.17
N CYS A 400 4.37 -8.15 14.18
CA CYS A 400 4.95 -9.04 15.18
C CYS A 400 6.17 -8.38 15.84
N VAL A 401 6.45 -8.78 17.07
CA VAL A 401 7.64 -8.35 17.82
C VAL A 401 8.37 -9.53 18.41
N ILE A 402 9.67 -9.37 18.65
CA ILE A 402 10.57 -10.41 19.15
C ILE A 402 11.44 -9.90 20.30
N ASP A 403 11.82 -10.80 21.20
CA ASP A 403 12.77 -10.55 22.28
C ASP A 403 14.03 -11.42 22.14
N ASN A 404 15.02 -11.15 23.00
CA ASN A 404 16.28 -11.87 23.06
C ASN A 404 16.18 -13.35 23.45
N SER A 405 15.00 -13.82 23.87
CA SER A 405 14.71 -15.23 24.13
C SER A 405 14.09 -15.89 22.90
N MET A 406 14.12 -15.22 21.73
CA MET A 406 13.49 -15.67 20.49
C MET A 406 11.98 -15.86 20.63
N GLN A 407 11.34 -15.18 21.58
CA GLN A 407 9.90 -15.25 21.75
C GLN A 407 9.21 -14.25 20.82
N VAL A 408 8.32 -14.75 19.97
CA VAL A 408 7.54 -13.92 19.05
C VAL A 408 6.13 -13.68 19.58
N LYS A 409 5.68 -12.43 19.52
CA LYS A 409 4.31 -12.04 19.87
C LYS A 409 3.67 -11.22 18.76
N ILE A 410 2.42 -11.54 18.46
CA ILE A 410 1.57 -10.81 17.51
C ILE A 410 1.02 -9.57 18.22
N THR A 411 1.10 -8.42 17.55
CA THR A 411 0.59 -7.15 18.06
C THR A 411 -0.69 -6.75 17.34
N ASP A 412 -1.41 -5.77 17.87
CA ASP A 412 -2.41 -5.05 17.06
C ASP A 412 -1.72 -4.28 15.91
N ASN A 413 -2.51 -3.80 14.95
CA ASN A 413 -2.01 -3.07 13.78
C ASN A 413 -2.14 -1.54 13.90
N ALA A 414 -2.38 -0.99 15.10
CA ALA A 414 -2.42 0.45 15.30
C ALA A 414 -1.07 1.07 14.91
N LEU A 415 -1.12 2.15 14.12
CA LEU A 415 0.01 2.85 13.51
C LEU A 415 0.76 2.08 12.40
N ALA A 416 0.43 0.82 12.10
CA ALA A 416 1.17 0.03 11.11
C ALA A 416 1.18 0.68 9.71
N ARG A 417 0.04 1.28 9.30
CA ARG A 417 -0.09 2.05 8.05
C ARG A 417 0.82 3.28 7.98
N ASP A 418 1.15 3.88 9.11
CA ASP A 418 1.99 5.08 9.19
C ASP A 418 3.48 4.72 9.31
N LEU A 419 3.79 3.61 9.99
CA LEU A 419 5.15 3.13 10.22
C LEU A 419 5.70 2.30 9.06
N PHE A 420 4.82 1.64 8.29
CA PHE A 420 5.19 0.83 7.13
C PHE A 420 4.35 1.20 5.90
N PRO A 421 4.32 2.47 5.46
CA PRO A 421 3.39 2.95 4.44
C PRO A 421 3.55 2.23 3.09
N MET A 422 4.76 1.77 2.76
CA MET A 422 5.05 1.05 1.51
C MET A 422 4.41 -0.34 1.41
N ASP A 423 3.92 -0.88 2.53
CA ASP A 423 3.23 -2.17 2.56
C ASP A 423 1.70 -2.03 2.35
N TYR A 424 1.18 -0.79 2.30
CA TYR A 424 -0.25 -0.50 2.17
C TYR A 424 -0.54 0.27 0.89
N HIS A 425 -1.63 -0.09 0.22
CA HIS A 425 -2.02 0.48 -1.06
C HIS A 425 -3.52 0.81 -1.08
N CYS A 426 -3.88 1.85 -1.82
CA CYS A 426 -5.26 2.27 -2.06
C CYS A 426 -5.65 1.84 -3.47
N LEU A 427 -6.71 1.02 -3.60
CA LEU A 427 -7.16 0.46 -4.88
C LEU A 427 -8.30 1.30 -5.49
N GLY A 428 -8.22 2.63 -5.36
CA GLY A 428 -9.21 3.57 -5.90
C GLY A 428 -10.46 3.78 -5.03
N ASP A 429 -10.50 3.20 -3.83
CA ASP A 429 -11.62 3.26 -2.87
C ASP A 429 -11.34 4.14 -1.64
N ASN A 430 -10.21 4.85 -1.63
CA ASN A 430 -9.71 5.64 -0.49
C ASN A 430 -9.50 4.82 0.80
N GLU A 431 -9.29 3.51 0.69
CA GLU A 431 -8.94 2.63 1.79
C GLU A 431 -7.53 2.06 1.60
N ASN A 432 -6.64 2.34 2.56
CA ASN A 432 -5.29 1.77 2.55
C ASN A 432 -5.30 0.36 3.14
N ARG A 433 -5.00 -0.64 2.30
CA ARG A 433 -5.05 -2.06 2.63
C ARG A 433 -3.69 -2.73 2.41
N PRO A 434 -3.33 -3.78 3.16
CA PRO A 434 -2.06 -4.51 2.97
C PRO A 434 -2.16 -5.49 1.78
N VAL A 435 -2.36 -4.97 0.57
CA VAL A 435 -2.77 -5.73 -0.64
C VAL A 435 -1.94 -7.01 -0.86
N ARG A 436 -0.62 -6.96 -0.65
CA ARG A 436 0.29 -8.10 -0.88
C ARG A 436 0.14 -9.27 0.12
N TRP A 437 -0.55 -9.05 1.25
CA TRP A 437 -0.84 -10.07 2.27
C TRP A 437 -2.30 -10.56 2.22
N MET A 438 -3.16 -9.92 1.44
CA MET A 438 -4.59 -10.23 1.42
C MET A 438 -4.88 -11.46 0.58
N ALA A 439 -5.84 -12.26 1.05
CA ALA A 439 -6.42 -13.34 0.28
C ALA A 439 -7.27 -12.80 -0.87
N LEU A 440 -7.47 -13.60 -1.93
CA LEU A 440 -8.19 -13.17 -3.13
C LEU A 440 -9.63 -12.74 -2.82
N GLU A 441 -10.34 -13.46 -1.94
CA GLU A 441 -11.69 -13.09 -1.51
C GLU A 441 -11.72 -11.76 -0.74
N SER A 442 -10.68 -11.46 0.03
CA SER A 442 -10.56 -10.19 0.75
C SER A 442 -10.27 -9.04 -0.21
N LEU A 443 -9.51 -9.29 -1.28
CA LEU A 443 -9.23 -8.29 -2.33
C LEU A 443 -10.48 -7.98 -3.17
N LEU A 444 -11.25 -9.00 -3.54
CA LEU A 444 -12.40 -8.85 -4.44
C LEU A 444 -13.67 -8.40 -3.73
N ASN A 445 -13.96 -8.99 -2.57
CA ASN A 445 -15.26 -8.87 -1.90
C ASN A 445 -15.18 -8.19 -0.53
N ASN A 446 -13.97 -7.88 -0.04
CA ASN A 446 -13.74 -7.40 1.32
C ASN A 446 -14.16 -8.43 2.40
N ASP A 447 -14.15 -9.72 2.05
CA ASP A 447 -14.48 -10.82 2.96
C ASP A 447 -13.25 -11.22 3.78
N PHE A 448 -13.40 -11.24 5.11
CA PHE A 448 -12.32 -11.65 6.02
C PHE A 448 -12.79 -12.80 6.90
N SER A 449 -11.89 -13.75 7.11
CA SER A 449 -12.13 -14.94 7.93
C SER A 449 -10.82 -15.45 8.54
N SER A 450 -10.89 -16.46 9.41
CA SER A 450 -9.66 -17.15 9.84
C SER A 450 -8.90 -17.79 8.66
N ALA A 451 -9.59 -18.15 7.56
CA ALA A 451 -8.94 -18.67 6.35
C ALA A 451 -8.22 -17.58 5.54
N SER A 452 -8.70 -16.34 5.54
CA SER A 452 -7.94 -15.22 4.96
C SER A 452 -6.73 -14.86 5.82
N ASP A 453 -6.81 -15.03 7.15
CA ASP A 453 -5.65 -14.89 8.03
C ASP A 453 -4.61 -16.00 7.79
N VAL A 454 -5.04 -17.23 7.45
CA VAL A 454 -4.13 -18.32 7.04
C VAL A 454 -3.36 -17.95 5.76
N TRP A 455 -4.02 -17.32 4.80
CA TRP A 455 -3.33 -16.81 3.60
C TRP A 455 -2.24 -15.80 3.97
N ALA A 456 -2.57 -14.83 4.83
CA ALA A 456 -1.62 -13.83 5.32
C ALA A 456 -0.47 -14.47 6.13
N PHE A 457 -0.74 -15.55 6.86
CA PHE A 457 0.28 -16.36 7.51
C PHE A 457 1.25 -17.00 6.51
N GLY A 458 0.75 -17.54 5.39
CA GLY A 458 1.61 -18.06 4.32
C GLY A 458 2.58 -17.00 3.79
N VAL A 459 2.09 -15.76 3.59
CA VAL A 459 2.96 -14.63 3.21
C VAL A 459 3.94 -14.25 4.32
N THR A 460 3.51 -14.30 5.59
CA THR A 460 4.39 -14.06 6.75
C THR A 460 5.48 -15.12 6.87
N LEU A 461 5.17 -16.38 6.57
CA LEU A 461 6.14 -17.47 6.53
C LEU A 461 7.16 -17.25 5.41
N TRP A 462 6.72 -16.74 4.26
CA TRP A 462 7.61 -16.30 3.18
C TRP A 462 8.50 -15.11 3.62
N GLU A 463 7.97 -14.14 4.37
CA GLU A 463 8.78 -13.05 4.95
C GLU A 463 9.86 -13.58 5.90
N LEU A 464 9.54 -14.58 6.74
CA LEU A 464 10.52 -15.23 7.62
C LEU A 464 11.66 -15.86 6.80
N MET A 465 11.31 -16.69 5.81
CA MET A 465 12.31 -17.43 5.00
C MET A 465 13.13 -16.54 4.08
N THR A 466 12.67 -15.33 3.77
CA THR A 466 13.41 -14.34 2.97
C THR A 466 14.10 -13.27 3.81
N LEU A 467 14.02 -13.36 5.14
CA LEU A 467 14.54 -12.38 6.08
C LEU A 467 13.98 -10.96 5.84
N GLY A 468 12.67 -10.87 5.65
CA GLY A 468 11.92 -9.61 5.60
C GLY A 468 11.94 -8.90 4.24
N GLN A 469 12.07 -9.66 3.14
CA GLN A 469 11.85 -9.13 1.80
C GLN A 469 10.40 -8.67 1.62
N THR A 470 10.19 -7.74 0.67
CA THR A 470 8.84 -7.31 0.30
C THR A 470 8.23 -8.34 -0.65
N PRO A 471 7.08 -8.95 -0.31
CA PRO A 471 6.43 -9.92 -1.19
C PRO A 471 5.92 -9.25 -2.48
N TYR A 472 5.92 -9.99 -3.59
CA TYR A 472 5.40 -9.53 -4.89
C TYR A 472 5.91 -8.13 -5.29
N VAL A 473 7.23 -7.93 -5.21
CA VAL A 473 7.86 -6.63 -5.55
C VAL A 473 7.64 -6.26 -7.02
N ASP A 474 7.61 -7.25 -7.92
CA ASP A 474 7.48 -7.08 -9.36
C ASP A 474 6.02 -6.94 -9.85
N ILE A 475 5.04 -7.03 -8.94
CA ILE A 475 3.61 -6.98 -9.27
C ILE A 475 3.03 -5.67 -8.76
N ASP A 476 2.34 -4.94 -9.64
CA ASP A 476 1.60 -3.75 -9.25
C ASP A 476 0.43 -4.15 -8.32
N PRO A 477 0.22 -3.46 -7.18
CA PRO A 477 -0.91 -3.72 -6.30
C PRO A 477 -2.28 -3.75 -6.98
N PHE A 478 -2.51 -2.97 -8.04
CA PHE A 478 -3.75 -2.98 -8.82
C PHE A 478 -3.94 -4.26 -9.63
N GLU A 479 -2.86 -4.93 -10.00
CA GLU A 479 -2.88 -6.18 -10.78
C GLU A 479 -2.92 -7.43 -9.89
N MET A 480 -2.73 -7.27 -8.57
CA MET A 480 -2.62 -8.38 -7.61
C MET A 480 -3.81 -9.36 -7.70
N ALA A 481 -5.04 -8.85 -7.76
CA ALA A 481 -6.22 -9.70 -7.81
C ALA A 481 -6.29 -10.52 -9.12
N ALA A 482 -5.92 -9.92 -10.26
CA ALA A 482 -5.86 -10.61 -11.54
C ALA A 482 -4.75 -11.67 -11.54
N TYR A 483 -3.56 -11.29 -11.07
CA TYR A 483 -2.40 -12.18 -10.95
C TYR A 483 -2.71 -13.44 -10.12
N LEU A 484 -3.34 -13.28 -8.96
CA LEU A 484 -3.72 -14.40 -8.09
C LEU A 484 -4.85 -15.25 -8.69
N LYS A 485 -5.80 -14.62 -9.39
CA LYS A 485 -6.92 -15.29 -10.07
C LYS A 485 -6.43 -16.19 -11.22
N ASP A 486 -5.38 -15.77 -11.92
CA ASP A 486 -4.73 -16.56 -12.97
C ASP A 486 -3.88 -17.73 -12.41
N GLY A 487 -3.83 -17.88 -11.08
CA GLY A 487 -3.18 -19.00 -10.40
C GLY A 487 -1.72 -18.75 -10.05
N TYR A 488 -1.16 -17.58 -10.39
CA TYR A 488 0.22 -17.27 -10.02
C TYR A 488 0.37 -17.03 -8.52
N ARG A 489 1.54 -17.39 -7.99
CA ARG A 489 1.92 -17.24 -6.58
C ARG A 489 3.37 -16.77 -6.50
N ILE A 490 3.74 -16.21 -5.35
CA ILE A 490 5.11 -15.78 -5.11
C ILE A 490 6.09 -16.95 -5.20
N ALA A 491 7.28 -16.69 -5.74
CA ALA A 491 8.31 -17.72 -5.93
C ALA A 491 8.85 -18.26 -4.60
N GLN A 492 9.31 -19.51 -4.63
CA GLN A 492 9.97 -20.17 -3.51
C GLN A 492 11.24 -19.39 -3.10
N PRO A 493 11.42 -19.09 -1.81
CA PRO A 493 12.65 -18.46 -1.32
C PRO A 493 13.89 -19.30 -1.60
N ILE A 494 15.01 -18.63 -1.87
CA ILE A 494 16.31 -19.30 -2.02
C ILE A 494 16.63 -20.04 -0.72
N ASN A 495 17.09 -21.29 -0.84
CA ASN A 495 17.39 -22.20 0.27
C ASN A 495 16.19 -22.64 1.11
N CYS A 496 14.94 -22.31 0.76
CA CYS A 496 13.76 -22.85 1.46
C CYS A 496 13.51 -24.31 1.04
N PRO A 497 13.38 -25.27 1.99
CA PRO A 497 12.99 -26.64 1.66
C PRO A 497 11.62 -26.70 0.97
N ASP A 498 11.48 -27.66 0.04
CA ASP A 498 10.28 -27.82 -0.78
C ASP A 498 9.04 -28.13 0.09
N GLU A 499 9.22 -28.90 1.17
CA GLU A 499 8.16 -29.25 2.10
C GLU A 499 7.62 -28.02 2.82
N LEU A 500 8.50 -27.08 3.22
CA LEU A 500 8.09 -25.85 3.86
C LEU A 500 7.41 -24.90 2.88
N PHE A 501 7.89 -24.85 1.63
CA PHE A 501 7.22 -24.08 0.58
C PHE A 501 5.86 -24.66 0.22
N ALA A 502 5.70 -25.99 0.22
CA ALA A 502 4.41 -26.64 0.05
C ALA A 502 3.40 -26.22 1.13
N VAL A 503 3.84 -26.08 2.39
CA VAL A 503 3.01 -25.53 3.47
C VAL A 503 2.55 -24.10 3.15
N MET A 504 3.45 -23.23 2.66
CA MET A 504 3.08 -21.87 2.22
C MET A 504 2.06 -21.92 1.07
N ALA A 505 2.28 -22.77 0.07
CA ALA A 505 1.40 -22.93 -1.08
C ALA A 505 -0.01 -23.40 -0.68
N CYS A 506 -0.12 -24.33 0.27
CA CYS A 506 -1.41 -24.76 0.84
C CYS A 506 -2.17 -23.60 1.52
N CYS A 507 -1.44 -22.65 2.12
CA CYS A 507 -2.08 -21.44 2.70
C CYS A 507 -2.67 -20.52 1.62
N TRP A 508 -2.21 -20.63 0.36
CA TRP A 508 -2.63 -19.80 -0.77
C TRP A 508 -3.60 -20.51 -1.74
N ALA A 509 -4.28 -21.56 -1.28
CA ALA A 509 -5.38 -22.17 -2.03
C ALA A 509 -6.49 -21.14 -2.30
N LEU A 510 -7.10 -21.20 -3.49
CA LEU A 510 -8.19 -20.29 -3.85
C LEU A 510 -9.47 -20.62 -3.06
N ASP A 511 -9.78 -21.90 -2.90
CA ASP A 511 -10.84 -22.35 -2.01
C ASP A 511 -10.41 -22.16 -0.55
N LEU A 512 -11.28 -21.54 0.25
CA LEU A 512 -11.04 -21.25 1.66
C LEU A 512 -11.01 -22.54 2.50
N GLU A 513 -11.78 -23.56 2.12
CA GLU A 513 -11.86 -24.81 2.88
C GLU A 513 -10.68 -25.76 2.60
N GLU A 514 -9.98 -25.56 1.48
CA GLU A 514 -8.74 -26.28 1.17
C GLU A 514 -7.54 -25.77 1.98
N ARG A 515 -7.64 -24.55 2.54
CA ARG A 515 -6.57 -23.98 3.37
C ARG A 515 -6.50 -24.69 4.72
N PRO A 516 -5.29 -24.99 5.23
CA PRO A 516 -5.13 -25.63 6.53
C PRO A 516 -5.62 -24.69 7.64
N LYS A 517 -6.21 -25.24 8.70
CA LYS A 517 -6.52 -24.47 9.91
C LYS A 517 -5.21 -24.23 10.69
N PHE A 518 -5.12 -23.15 11.47
CA PHE A 518 -3.92 -22.82 12.25
C PHE A 518 -3.45 -23.95 13.19
N GLN A 519 -4.36 -24.78 13.71
CA GLN A 519 -3.98 -25.94 14.52
C GLN A 519 -3.18 -26.99 13.73
N GLN A 520 -3.53 -27.22 12.46
CA GLN A 520 -2.81 -28.12 11.57
C GLN A 520 -1.43 -27.54 11.21
N LEU A 521 -1.36 -26.21 10.99
CA LEU A 521 -0.09 -25.51 10.76
C LEU A 521 0.86 -25.63 11.96
N VAL A 522 0.37 -25.46 13.19
CA VAL A 522 1.17 -25.66 14.41
C VAL A 522 1.77 -27.07 14.45
N GLN A 523 0.96 -28.10 14.18
CA GLN A 523 1.42 -29.48 14.19
C GLN A 523 2.49 -29.72 13.11
N CYS A 524 2.18 -29.37 11.86
CA CYS A 524 3.07 -29.58 10.72
C CYS A 524 4.42 -28.86 10.91
N LEU A 525 4.40 -27.59 11.35
CA LEU A 525 5.63 -26.84 11.58
C LEU A 525 6.45 -27.37 12.76
N THR A 526 5.78 -27.92 13.79
CA THR A 526 6.48 -28.55 14.94
C THR A 526 7.20 -29.83 14.50
N GLU A 527 6.55 -30.66 13.69
CA GLU A 527 7.16 -31.85 13.09
C GLU A 527 8.33 -31.46 12.17
N PHE A 528 8.14 -30.44 11.35
CA PHE A 528 9.18 -29.91 10.46
C PHE A 528 10.39 -29.33 11.23
N HIS A 529 10.15 -28.60 12.33
CA HIS A 529 11.20 -28.09 13.21
C HIS A 529 12.04 -29.22 13.83
N ALA A 530 11.39 -30.31 14.26
CA ALA A 530 12.08 -31.48 14.78
C ALA A 530 12.92 -32.17 13.68
N ALA A 531 12.43 -32.23 12.44
CA ALA A 531 13.17 -32.76 11.32
C ALA A 531 14.41 -31.91 10.99
N LEU A 532 14.29 -30.58 10.90
CA LEU A 532 15.42 -29.69 10.64
C LEU A 532 16.56 -29.87 11.64
N GLY A 533 16.24 -30.05 12.92
CA GLY A 533 17.26 -30.29 13.96
C GLY A 533 17.98 -31.63 13.86
N ALA A 534 17.49 -32.58 13.05
CA ALA A 534 18.09 -33.90 12.87
C ALA A 534 18.95 -34.02 11.60
N TYR A 535 18.78 -33.12 10.62
CA TYR A 535 19.40 -33.20 9.29
C TYR A 535 20.43 -32.09 9.00
N VAL A 536 20.66 -31.16 9.94
CA VAL A 536 21.60 -30.03 9.79
C VAL A 536 22.79 -30.16 10.73
#